data_AF-A0A3B8ZCL7-F1
#
_entry.id   AF-A0A3B8ZCL7-F1
#
_cell.length_a   1.000
_cell.length_b   1.000
_cell.length_c   1.000
_cell.angle_alpha   90.00
_cell.angle_beta   90.00
_cell.angle_gamma   90.00
#
_symmetry.space_group_name_H-M   'P 1'
#
loop_
_entity.id
_entity.type
_entity.pdbx_description
1 polymer ?
#
loop_
_entity_poly.entity_id
_entity_poly.type
_entity_poly.pdbx_seq_one_letter_code
_entity_poly.pdbx_strand_id
1 'polypeptide(L)'
;MCFHVAPSQLLAQPFEAEPSKQFSSADIEFFEKQIRPILIDRCYECHSGVERAGGLSLESREQIFQGGDSGPALQDDPINDSLLLRAVSYQNADLQMPPSGKLSDSEIDALNLWVSRGAPDPRRPAVVESSSASPKG
;
A
#
# COMPACT_ATOMS: atom_id res chain seq x y z
N MET A 1 -62.81 10.54 10.24
CA MET A 1 -62.10 9.91 9.11
C MET A 1 -60.73 9.46 9.60
N CYS A 2 -60.44 8.16 9.62
CA CYS A 2 -59.17 7.62 10.13
C CYS A 2 -58.18 7.46 8.97
N PHE A 3 -57.18 8.33 8.90
CA PHE A 3 -56.06 8.17 7.96
C PHE A 3 -55.11 7.11 8.52
N HIS A 4 -55.06 5.96 7.84
CA HIS A 4 -54.05 4.94 8.09
C HIS A 4 -52.75 5.36 7.38
N VAL A 5 -51.70 5.63 8.16
CA VAL A 5 -50.34 5.79 7.64
C VAL A 5 -49.72 4.40 7.53
N ALA A 6 -49.40 3.97 6.31
CA ALA A 6 -48.63 2.75 6.09
C ALA A 6 -47.12 3.05 6.21
N PRO A 7 -46.32 2.21 6.87
CA PRO A 7 -44.89 2.39 6.92
C PRO A 7 -44.26 1.91 5.62
N SER A 8 -43.61 2.82 4.88
CA SER A 8 -42.71 2.48 3.78
C SER A 8 -41.52 1.70 4.34
N GLN A 9 -41.55 0.38 4.17
CA GLN A 9 -40.39 -0.47 4.44
C GLN A 9 -39.34 -0.17 3.36
N LEU A 10 -38.35 0.61 3.75
CA LEU A 10 -37.08 0.75 3.04
C LEU A 10 -36.36 -0.59 3.16
N LEU A 11 -36.48 -1.45 2.14
CA LEU A 11 -35.63 -2.62 2.02
C LEU A 11 -34.19 -2.13 1.83
N ALA A 12 -33.39 -2.25 2.89
CA ALA A 12 -31.95 -2.11 2.80
C ALA A 12 -31.42 -3.20 1.86
N GLN A 13 -30.93 -2.78 0.70
CA GLN A 13 -30.26 -3.66 -0.25
C GLN A 13 -28.97 -4.18 0.40
N PRO A 14 -28.59 -5.46 0.19
CA PRO A 14 -27.30 -5.94 0.63
C PRO A 14 -26.20 -5.09 -0.02
N PHE A 15 -25.27 -4.62 0.79
CA PHE A 15 -24.04 -3.98 0.31
C PHE A 15 -23.22 -5.06 -0.39
N GLU A 16 -23.32 -5.16 -1.71
CA GLU A 16 -22.40 -5.98 -2.49
C GLU A 16 -21.01 -5.37 -2.30
N ALA A 17 -20.19 -6.05 -1.51
CA ALA A 17 -18.80 -5.68 -1.34
C ALA A 17 -18.13 -5.75 -2.71
N GLU A 18 -17.84 -4.58 -3.29
CA GLU A 18 -17.06 -4.45 -4.52
C GLU A 18 -15.81 -5.34 -4.42
N PRO A 19 -15.50 -6.15 -5.45
CA PRO A 19 -14.40 -7.08 -5.40
C PRO A 19 -13.10 -6.30 -5.17
N SER A 20 -12.50 -6.51 -3.99
CA SER A 20 -11.14 -6.07 -3.72
C SER A 20 -10.26 -6.53 -4.87
N LYS A 21 -9.57 -5.60 -5.53
CA LYS A 21 -8.73 -5.87 -6.69
C LYS A 21 -7.81 -7.07 -6.38
N GLN A 22 -8.12 -8.24 -6.91
CA GLN A 22 -7.31 -9.44 -6.74
C GLN A 22 -6.19 -9.42 -7.77
N PHE A 23 -4.95 -9.52 -7.32
CA PHE A 23 -3.77 -9.55 -8.20
C PHE A 23 -3.57 -10.94 -8.81
N SER A 24 -3.04 -10.99 -10.04
CA SER A 24 -2.80 -12.25 -10.73
C SER A 24 -1.60 -13.00 -10.11
N SER A 25 -1.52 -14.32 -10.31
CA SER A 25 -0.35 -15.10 -9.87
C SER A 25 0.96 -14.58 -10.46
N ALA A 26 0.93 -14.09 -11.70
CA ALA A 26 2.10 -13.50 -12.36
C ALA A 26 2.55 -12.19 -11.69
N ASP A 27 1.61 -11.39 -11.20
CA ASP A 27 1.93 -10.17 -10.46
C ASP A 27 2.55 -10.47 -9.10
N ILE A 28 2.02 -11.49 -8.41
CA ILE A 28 2.60 -11.96 -7.14
C ILE A 28 4.00 -12.53 -7.36
N GLU A 29 4.20 -13.36 -8.39
CA GLU A 29 5.53 -13.89 -8.72
C GLU A 29 6.52 -12.78 -9.06
N PHE A 30 6.07 -11.75 -9.80
CA PHE A 30 6.90 -10.59 -10.11
C PHE A 30 7.28 -9.83 -8.83
N PHE A 31 6.33 -9.59 -7.92
CA PHE A 31 6.62 -8.97 -6.63
C PHE A 31 7.68 -9.75 -5.86
N GLU A 32 7.49 -11.06 -5.69
CA GLU A 32 8.39 -11.92 -4.91
C GLU A 32 9.81 -11.97 -5.51
N LYS A 33 9.93 -12.03 -6.83
CA LYS A 33 11.22 -12.18 -7.51
C LYS A 33 11.94 -10.88 -7.79
N GLN A 34 11.21 -9.79 -8.02
CA GLN A 34 11.80 -8.54 -8.50
C GLN A 34 11.70 -7.41 -7.47
N ILE A 35 10.62 -7.34 -6.69
CA ILE A 35 10.35 -6.19 -5.83
C ILE A 35 10.77 -6.44 -4.39
N ARG A 36 10.42 -7.61 -3.82
CA ARG A 36 10.78 -7.96 -2.45
C ARG A 36 12.30 -7.85 -2.20
N PRO A 37 13.20 -8.34 -3.07
CA PRO A 37 14.64 -8.19 -2.86
C PRO A 37 15.07 -6.71 -2.79
N ILE A 38 14.54 -5.86 -3.68
CA ILE A 38 14.84 -4.42 -3.67
C ILE A 38 14.39 -3.78 -2.35
N LEU A 39 13.18 -4.10 -1.88
CA LEU A 39 12.67 -3.54 -0.63
C LEU A 39 13.51 -3.96 0.58
N ILE A 40 13.93 -5.23 0.63
CA ILE A 40 14.80 -5.74 1.69
C ILE A 40 16.17 -5.04 1.65
N ASP A 41 16.81 -5.03 0.48
CA ASP A 41 18.20 -4.61 0.35
C ASP A 41 18.38 -3.09 0.36
N ARG A 42 17.36 -2.33 -0.05
CA ARG A 42 17.47 -0.87 -0.27
C ARG A 42 16.56 -0.03 0.61
N CYS A 43 15.56 -0.60 1.27
CA CYS A 43 14.52 0.20 1.90
C CYS A 43 14.27 -0.14 3.38
N TYR A 44 14.28 -1.42 3.75
CA TYR A 44 13.85 -1.83 5.09
C TYR A 44 14.76 -1.38 6.22
N GLU A 45 16.03 -1.14 5.96
CA GLU A 45 16.95 -0.60 6.97
C GLU A 45 16.40 0.68 7.64
N CYS A 46 15.69 1.52 6.88
CA CYS A 46 15.14 2.79 7.38
C CYS A 46 13.61 2.85 7.39
N HIS A 47 12.90 2.02 6.62
CA HIS A 47 11.44 2.12 6.42
C HIS A 47 10.66 0.87 6.81
N SER A 48 11.16 0.11 7.80
CA SER A 48 10.46 -1.03 8.39
C SER A 48 10.46 -0.94 9.91
N GLY A 49 9.57 -1.69 10.57
CA GLY A 49 9.54 -1.78 12.03
C GLY A 49 8.98 -0.53 12.72
N VAL A 50 9.39 -0.37 13.99
CA VAL A 50 8.81 0.64 14.90
C VAL A 50 9.40 2.02 14.63
N GLU A 51 10.72 2.13 14.55
CA GLU A 51 11.42 3.38 14.26
C GLU A 51 11.70 3.45 12.76
N ARG A 52 10.86 4.19 12.04
CA ARG A 52 10.94 4.32 10.59
C ARG A 52 11.06 5.78 10.16
N ALA A 53 11.95 6.03 9.20
CA ALA A 53 12.24 7.36 8.69
C ALA A 53 10.99 7.98 8.06
N GLY A 54 10.68 9.22 8.48
CA GLY A 54 9.52 9.97 8.02
C GLY A 54 8.18 9.28 8.29
N GLY A 55 8.10 8.39 9.27
CA GLY A 55 6.87 7.66 9.61
C GLY A 55 6.41 6.63 8.56
N LEU A 56 7.12 6.48 7.44
CA LEU A 56 6.76 5.63 6.32
C LEU A 56 7.13 4.16 6.58
N SER A 57 6.16 3.25 6.42
CA SER A 57 6.39 1.80 6.40
C SER A 57 6.20 1.24 4.99
N LEU A 58 7.16 0.43 4.55
CA LEU A 58 7.13 -0.27 3.26
C LEU A 58 6.82 -1.77 3.42
N GLU A 59 6.29 -2.19 4.58
CA GLU A 59 6.06 -3.60 4.92
C GLU A 59 4.77 -4.19 4.31
N SER A 60 3.82 -3.34 3.92
CA SER A 60 2.61 -3.74 3.20
C SER A 60 2.15 -2.66 2.23
N ARG A 61 1.41 -3.04 1.20
CA ARG A 61 0.83 -2.09 0.25
C ARG A 61 -0.04 -1.05 0.94
N GLU A 62 -0.87 -1.47 1.89
CA GLU A 62 -1.75 -0.58 2.63
C GLU A 62 -0.96 0.53 3.33
N GLN A 63 0.16 0.19 3.97
CA GLN A 63 1.03 1.17 4.63
C GLN A 63 1.77 2.07 3.64
N ILE A 64 2.16 1.55 2.48
CA ILE A 64 2.81 2.33 1.42
C ILE A 64 1.85 3.42 0.90
N PHE A 65 0.58 3.07 0.71
CA PHE A 65 -0.46 4.01 0.27
C PHE A 65 -0.92 4.95 1.40
N GLN A 66 -0.87 4.50 2.66
CA GLN A 66 -1.07 5.39 3.82
C GLN A 66 0.02 6.48 3.88
N GLY A 67 1.27 6.13 3.56
CA GLY A 67 2.37 7.06 3.51
C GLY A 67 2.97 7.41 4.87
N GLY A 68 3.74 8.51 4.88
CA GLY A 68 4.39 9.06 6.06
C GLY A 68 4.24 10.57 6.15
N ASP A 69 5.19 11.25 6.78
CA ASP A 69 5.16 12.70 7.03
C ASP A 69 5.13 13.53 5.74
N SER A 70 5.65 12.98 4.64
CA SER A 70 5.62 13.60 3.30
C SER A 70 4.36 13.26 2.49
N GLY A 71 3.43 12.47 3.05
CA GLY A 71 2.24 11.96 2.38
C GLY A 71 2.41 10.53 1.83
N PRO A 72 1.45 10.06 1.01
CA PRO A 72 1.47 8.74 0.38
C PRO A 72 2.73 8.49 -0.44
N ALA A 73 3.38 7.34 -0.25
CA ALA A 73 4.55 6.97 -1.05
C ALA A 73 4.16 6.56 -2.48
N LEU A 74 3.01 5.90 -2.62
CA LEU A 74 2.36 5.57 -3.88
C LEU A 74 0.93 6.13 -3.90
N GLN A 75 0.42 6.37 -5.10
CA GLN A 75 -0.96 6.79 -5.36
C GLN A 75 -1.54 5.89 -6.47
N ASP A 76 -2.87 5.85 -6.58
CA ASP A 76 -3.54 5.02 -7.59
C ASP A 76 -3.30 5.49 -9.04
N ASP A 77 -2.82 6.74 -9.24
CA ASP A 77 -2.28 7.23 -10.51
C ASP A 77 -0.72 7.16 -10.51
N PRO A 78 -0.11 6.19 -11.22
CA PRO A 78 1.14 5.56 -10.80
C PRO A 78 2.46 6.27 -11.13
N ILE A 79 2.57 7.05 -12.22
CA ILE A 79 3.91 7.29 -12.80
C ILE A 79 4.50 8.66 -12.46
N ASN A 80 3.71 9.74 -12.47
CA ASN A 80 4.26 11.10 -12.34
C ASN A 80 4.28 11.65 -10.91
N ASP A 81 3.40 11.14 -10.03
CA ASP A 81 3.20 11.73 -8.69
C ASP A 81 3.57 10.78 -7.52
N SER A 82 4.23 9.65 -7.81
CA SER A 82 4.75 8.77 -6.76
C SER A 82 6.00 9.38 -6.10
N LEU A 83 5.91 9.64 -4.79
CA LEU A 83 7.07 10.05 -4.00
C LEU A 83 8.15 8.99 -3.97
N LEU A 84 7.77 7.70 -3.89
CA LEU A 84 8.71 6.59 -3.94
C LEU A 84 9.55 6.61 -5.22
N LEU A 85 8.90 6.71 -6.39
CA LEU A 85 9.61 6.71 -7.68
C LEU A 85 10.51 7.94 -7.85
N ARG A 86 10.05 9.11 -7.41
CA ARG A 86 10.85 10.36 -7.43
C ARG A 86 12.07 10.27 -6.52
N ALA A 87 11.90 9.69 -5.33
CA ALA A 87 12.94 9.51 -4.33
C ALA A 87 14.05 8.57 -4.83
N VAL A 88 13.68 7.39 -5.33
CA VAL A 88 14.66 6.39 -5.83
C VAL A 88 15.33 6.79 -7.13
N SER A 89 14.66 7.64 -7.92
CA SER A 89 15.23 8.17 -9.16
C SER A 89 16.09 9.43 -8.96
N TYR A 90 16.14 9.96 -7.74
CA TYR A 90 16.82 11.21 -7.37
C TYR A 90 16.29 12.44 -8.14
N GLN A 91 15.01 12.43 -8.50
CA GLN A 91 14.37 13.54 -9.21
C GLN A 91 13.99 14.70 -8.27
N ASN A 92 14.08 14.50 -6.95
CA ASN A 92 13.92 15.52 -5.93
C ASN A 92 15.15 15.51 -5.02
N ALA A 93 15.88 16.64 -4.97
CA ALA A 93 17.09 16.77 -4.16
C ALA A 93 16.85 16.63 -2.65
N ASP A 94 15.64 16.96 -2.18
CA ASP A 94 15.29 16.92 -0.76
C ASP A 94 14.74 15.55 -0.32
N LEU A 95 14.52 14.61 -1.25
CA LEU A 95 13.91 13.30 -1.00
C LEU A 95 14.73 12.13 -1.56
N GLN A 96 16.05 12.29 -1.75
CA GLN A 96 16.88 11.24 -2.34
C GLN A 96 16.97 10.01 -1.43
N MET A 97 16.56 8.85 -1.95
CA MET A 97 16.59 7.58 -1.22
C MET A 97 17.11 6.43 -2.10
N PRO A 98 17.86 5.47 -1.53
CA PRO A 98 18.41 5.47 -0.18
C PRO A 98 19.61 6.43 -0.06
N PRO A 99 19.93 6.92 1.14
CA PRO A 99 21.09 7.81 1.34
C PRO A 99 22.43 7.16 0.99
N SER A 100 22.47 5.82 0.94
CA SER A 100 23.65 5.03 0.56
C SER A 100 23.96 5.06 -0.94
N GLY A 101 23.06 5.56 -1.78
CA GLY A 101 23.27 5.70 -3.22
C GLY A 101 22.04 5.36 -4.05
N LYS A 102 21.95 5.98 -5.23
CA LYS A 102 20.83 5.77 -6.15
C LYS A 102 20.73 4.30 -6.58
N LEU A 103 19.50 3.80 -6.68
CA LEU A 103 19.23 2.49 -7.27
C LEU A 103 19.75 2.40 -8.72
N SER A 104 20.02 1.19 -9.18
CA SER A 104 20.35 0.97 -10.59
C SER A 104 19.13 1.21 -11.48
N ASP A 105 19.37 1.52 -12.75
CA ASP A 105 18.29 1.76 -13.70
C ASP A 105 17.35 0.55 -13.81
N SER A 106 17.87 -0.68 -13.74
CA SER A 106 17.05 -1.91 -13.77
C SER A 106 16.16 -2.06 -12.53
N GLU A 107 16.62 -1.63 -11.36
CA GLU A 107 15.81 -1.69 -10.13
C GLU A 107 14.71 -0.62 -10.17
N ILE A 108 15.04 0.57 -10.67
CA ILE A 108 14.08 1.65 -10.88
C ILE A 108 13.02 1.22 -11.91
N ASP A 109 13.41 0.57 -13.00
CA ASP A 109 12.49 0.04 -14.01
C ASP A 109 11.56 -1.04 -13.45
N ALA A 110 12.08 -1.92 -12.59
CA ALA A 110 11.26 -2.92 -11.89
C ALA A 110 10.22 -2.26 -10.99
N LEU A 111 10.61 -1.24 -10.22
CA LEU A 111 9.69 -0.46 -9.39
C LEU A 111 8.66 0.30 -10.22
N ASN A 112 9.06 0.94 -11.32
CA ASN A 112 8.14 1.60 -12.26
C ASN A 112 7.10 0.62 -12.80
N LEU A 113 7.53 -0.56 -13.25
CA LEU A 113 6.64 -1.60 -13.76
C LEU A 113 5.68 -2.09 -12.67
N TRP A 114 6.18 -2.34 -11.47
CA TRP A 114 5.36 -2.75 -10.33
C TRP A 114 4.28 -1.71 -9.98
N VAL A 115 4.66 -0.44 -9.90
CA VAL A 115 3.73 0.66 -9.60
C VAL A 115 2.71 0.83 -10.72
N SER A 116 3.11 0.71 -12.01
CA SER A 116 2.19 0.77 -13.16
C SER A 116 1.12 -0.33 -13.15
N ARG A 117 1.37 -1.46 -12.47
CA ARG A 117 0.41 -2.56 -12.29
C ARG A 117 -0.48 -2.39 -11.05
N GLY A 118 -0.40 -1.24 -10.37
CA GLY A 118 -1.15 -0.94 -9.14
C GLY A 118 -0.48 -1.43 -7.87
N ALA A 119 0.85 -1.64 -7.93
CA ALA A 119 1.68 -2.14 -6.84
C ALA A 119 1.17 -3.45 -6.19
N PRO A 120 1.05 -4.56 -6.96
CA PRO A 120 0.67 -5.86 -6.42
C PRO A 120 1.58 -6.32 -5.28
N ASP A 121 0.98 -6.67 -4.14
CA ASP A 121 1.72 -7.06 -2.95
C ASP A 121 0.91 -8.09 -2.16
N PRO A 122 1.42 -9.32 -1.94
CA PRO A 122 0.71 -10.34 -1.18
C PRO A 122 0.81 -10.14 0.34
N ARG A 123 1.65 -9.20 0.81
CA ARG A 123 1.86 -8.98 2.24
C ARG A 123 0.64 -8.29 2.83
N ARG A 124 0.08 -8.88 3.89
CA ARG A 124 -0.93 -8.21 4.71
C ARG A 124 -0.22 -7.33 5.74
N PRO A 125 -0.77 -6.15 6.07
CA PRO A 125 -0.28 -5.38 7.19
C PRO A 125 -0.33 -6.27 8.43
N ALA A 126 0.66 -6.15 9.30
CA ALA A 126 0.62 -6.81 10.60
C ALA A 126 -0.59 -6.27 11.36
N VAL A 127 -1.72 -6.98 11.25
CA VAL A 127 -2.82 -6.80 12.18
C VAL A 127 -2.24 -7.13 13.55
N VAL A 128 -2.08 -6.12 14.39
CA VAL A 128 -2.15 -6.39 15.83
C VAL A 128 -3.55 -6.95 16.01
N GLU A 129 -3.64 -8.28 16.08
CA GLU A 129 -4.85 -9.00 16.43
C GLU A 129 -5.35 -8.39 17.73
N SER A 130 -6.27 -7.43 17.61
CA SER A 130 -7.18 -7.10 18.70
C SER A 130 -8.01 -8.36 18.86
N SER A 131 -7.49 -9.27 19.69
CA SER A 131 -8.22 -10.38 20.27
C SER A 131 -9.51 -9.78 20.83
N SER A 132 -10.58 -9.89 20.05
CA SER A 132 -11.93 -9.67 20.56
C SER A 132 -12.11 -10.73 21.64
N ALA A 133 -12.00 -10.27 22.88
CA ALA A 133 -12.33 -11.02 24.06
C ALA A 133 -13.70 -11.71 23.85
N SER A 134 -13.72 -13.01 24.08
CA SER A 134 -14.95 -13.74 24.31
C SER A 134 -15.48 -13.32 25.69
N PRO A 135 -16.66 -12.68 25.83
CA PRO A 135 -17.28 -12.61 27.14
C PRO A 135 -17.80 -14.01 27.47
N LYS A 136 -17.25 -14.61 28.53
CA LYS A 136 -17.92 -15.68 29.27
C LYS A 136 -19.02 -15.05 30.11
N GLY A 137 -20.23 -15.60 30.03
CA GLY A 137 -21.37 -15.30 30.89
C GLY A 137 -22.52 -16.21 30.54
#